data_AF-A0A7R9MP01-F1
#
_entry.id   AF-A0A7R9MP01-F1
#
_cell.length_a   1.000
_cell.length_b   1.000
_cell.length_c   1.000
_cell.angle_alpha   90.00
_cell.angle_beta   90.00
_cell.angle_gamma   90.00
#
_symmetry.space_group_name_H-M   'P 1'
#
loop_
_entity.id
_entity.type
_entity.pdbx_description
1 polymer ?
#
loop_
_entity_poly.entity_id
_entity_poly.type
_entity_poly.pdbx_seq_one_letter_code
_entity_poly.pdbx_strand_id
1 'polypeptide(L)' 'MDTSVTCDPTQTDAMEQFCSITGADESMARTALESCNWNLELAVNMFVDQNDGQMDTNTTNHTNASTANHTNRFDANS' A
#
# COMPACT_ATOMS: atom_id res chain seq x y z
N MET A 1 -3.17 29.01 -19.90
CA MET A 1 -2.82 27.94 -18.94
C MET A 1 -1.60 27.25 -19.50
N ASP A 2 -0.47 27.92 -19.33
CA ASP A 2 0.85 27.35 -19.58
C ASP A 2 1.07 26.36 -18.44
N THR A 3 0.65 25.11 -18.66
CA THR A 3 1.13 24.00 -17.84
C THR A 3 2.57 23.78 -18.28
N SER A 4 3.47 24.63 -17.82
CA SER A 4 4.89 24.30 -17.74
C SER A 4 4.95 22.99 -16.97
N VAL A 5 5.03 21.89 -17.71
CA VAL A 5 5.62 20.65 -17.23
C VAL A 5 7.00 21.09 -16.76
N THR A 6 7.13 21.36 -15.46
CA THR A 6 8.41 21.44 -14.80
C THR A 6 8.97 20.03 -14.90
N CYS A 7 9.64 19.79 -16.01
CA CYS A 7 10.59 18.72 -16.20
C CYS A 7 11.80 19.06 -15.34
N ASP A 8 11.59 19.06 -14.02
CA ASP A 8 12.67 19.08 -13.08
C ASP A 8 13.41 17.74 -13.30
N PRO A 9 14.65 17.74 -13.78
CA PRO A 9 15.33 16.50 -14.16
C PRO A 9 15.43 15.50 -12.98
N THR A 10 15.36 16.02 -11.75
CA THR A 10 15.33 15.24 -10.51
C THR A 10 14.02 14.45 -10.30
N GLN A 11 12.88 14.99 -10.77
CA GLN A 11 11.58 14.33 -10.63
C GLN A 11 11.43 13.21 -11.67
N THR A 12 11.83 13.49 -12.91
CA THR A 12 11.82 12.49 -13.98
C THR A 12 12.75 11.32 -13.66
N ASP A 13 13.98 11.59 -13.18
CA ASP A 13 14.92 10.53 -12.77
C ASP A 13 14.32 9.62 -11.70
N ALA A 14 13.73 10.19 -10.64
CA ALA A 14 13.09 9.42 -9.59
C ALA A 14 11.90 8.58 -10.10
N MET A 15 11.10 9.11 -11.03
CA MET A 15 9.99 8.39 -11.65
C MET A 15 10.49 7.24 -12.52
N GLU A 16 11.49 7.46 -13.38
CA GLU A 16 12.07 6.42 -14.23
C GLU A 16 12.70 5.29 -13.41
N GLN A 17 13.43 5.64 -12.34
CA GLN A 17 14.00 4.66 -11.41
C GLN A 17 12.89 3.88 -10.68
N PHE A 18 11.87 4.57 -10.17
CA PHE A 18 10.74 3.93 -9.52
C PHE A 18 10.03 2.95 -10.47
N CYS A 19 9.72 3.36 -11.70
CA CYS A 19 9.13 2.51 -12.74
C CYS A 19 10.03 1.31 -13.08
N SER A 20 11.34 1.52 -13.17
CA SER A 20 12.30 0.46 -13.50
C SER A 20 12.43 -0.59 -12.38
N ILE A 21 12.31 -0.19 -11.12
CA ILE A 21 12.43 -1.09 -9.96
C ILE A 21 11.11 -1.82 -9.69
N THR A 22 10.00 -1.08 -9.71
CA THR A 22 8.69 -1.57 -9.28
C THR A 22 7.84 -2.13 -10.42
N GLY A 23 8.13 -1.76 -11.66
CA GLY A 23 7.31 -2.05 -12.83
C GLY A 23 6.04 -1.20 -12.94
N ALA A 24 5.88 -0.16 -12.11
CA ALA A 24 4.72 0.72 -12.14
C ALA A 24 4.75 1.71 -13.33
N ASP A 25 3.58 2.22 -13.72
CA ASP A 25 3.48 3.28 -14.73
C ASP A 25 3.92 4.65 -14.21
N GLU A 26 4.36 5.54 -15.11
CA GLU A 26 4.76 6.93 -14.77
C GLU A 26 3.68 7.68 -14.00
N SER A 27 2.41 7.47 -14.33
CA SER A 27 1.30 8.14 -13.62
C SER A 27 1.22 7.69 -12.15
N MET A 28 1.44 6.40 -11.89
CA MET A 28 1.48 5.87 -10.51
C MET A 28 2.75 6.29 -9.79
N ALA A 29 3.89 6.27 -10.48
CA ALA A 29 5.17 6.73 -9.96
C ALA A 29 5.08 8.18 -9.48
N ARG A 30 4.44 9.06 -10.27
CA ARG A 30 4.22 10.46 -9.89
C ARG A 30 3.47 10.58 -8.57
N THR A 31 2.32 9.92 -8.48
CA THR A 31 1.46 10.00 -7.28
C THR A 31 2.12 9.38 -6.05
N ALA A 32 2.84 8.26 -6.22
CA ALA A 32 3.59 7.62 -5.15
C ALA A 32 4.73 8.51 -4.66
N LEU A 33 5.54 9.05 -5.56
CA LEU A 33 6.64 9.96 -5.24
C LEU A 33 6.12 11.27 -4.63
N GLU A 34 5.05 11.88 -5.17
CA GLU A 34 4.42 13.07 -4.59
C GLU A 34 3.98 12.82 -3.13
N SER A 35 3.40 11.64 -2.86
CA SER A 35 3.00 11.23 -1.50
C SER A 35 4.21 10.96 -0.60
N CYS A 36 5.32 10.50 -1.17
CA CYS A 36 6.59 10.26 -0.49
C CYS A 36 7.52 11.49 -0.52
N ASN A 37 7.02 12.68 -0.85
CA ASN A 37 7.80 13.91 -0.94
C ASN A 37 9.06 13.77 -1.84
N TRP A 38 8.87 13.14 -3.01
CA TRP A 38 9.89 12.81 -4.01
C TRP A 38 11.03 11.94 -3.50
N ASN A 39 10.76 11.13 -2.47
CA ASN A 39 11.73 10.19 -1.93
C ASN A 39 11.58 8.82 -2.61
N LEU A 40 12.54 8.50 -3.49
CA LEU A 40 12.58 7.24 -4.24
C LEU A 40 12.62 6.02 -3.31
N GLU A 41 13.51 6.02 -2.31
CA GLU A 41 13.70 4.88 -1.42
C GLU A 41 12.41 4.55 -0.65
N LEU A 42 11.73 5.58 -0.13
CA LEU A 42 10.46 5.40 0.59
C LEU A 42 9.34 4.92 -0.32
N ALA A 43 9.21 5.53 -1.51
CA ALA A 43 8.17 5.19 -2.47
C ALA A 43 8.33 3.73 -2.92
N VAL A 44 9.54 3.34 -3.34
CA VAL A 44 9.84 1.98 -3.79
C VAL A 44 9.57 0.98 -2.68
N ASN A 45 10.03 1.27 -1.45
CA ASN A 45 9.82 0.36 -0.33
C ASN A 45 8.33 0.14 -0.03
N MET A 46 7.53 1.20 0.01
CA MET A 46 6.07 1.08 0.20
C MET A 46 5.39 0.34 -0.94
N PHE A 47 5.79 0.61 -2.19
CA PHE A 47 5.15 -0.01 -3.34
C PHE A 47 5.50 -1.49 -3.45
N VAL A 48 6.77 -1.86 -3.25
CA VAL A 48 7.20 -3.26 -3.28
C VAL A 48 6.57 -4.02 -2.13
N ASP A 49 6.49 -3.47 -0.91
CA ASP A 49 5.79 -4.10 0.23
C ASP A 49 4.30 -4.35 -0.08
N GLN A 50 3.63 -3.40 -0.74
CA GLN A 50 2.24 -3.54 -1.18
C GLN A 50 2.04 -4.58 -2.29
N ASN A 51 3.01 -4.75 -3.20
CA ASN A 51 2.90 -5.69 -4.32
C ASN A 51 3.40 -7.10 -3.96
N ASP A 52 4.43 -7.20 -3.13
CA ASP A 52 5.00 -8.46 -2.63
C ASP A 52 4.03 -9.17 -1.67
N GLY A 53 3.25 -8.39 -0.90
CA GLY A 53 2.17 -8.88 -0.05
C GLY A 53 0.98 -9.51 -0.79
N GLN A 54 0.93 -9.46 -2.13
CA GLN A 54 -0.15 -10.08 -2.91
C GLN A 54 0.13 -11.53 -3.36
N MET A 55 1.29 -12.10 -3.00
CA MET A 55 1.67 -13.48 -3.32
C MET A 55 1.99 -14.34 -2.09
N ASP A 56 1.22 -14.24 -1.01
CA ASP A 56 0.99 -15.42 -0.16
C ASP A 56 -0.37 -15.34 0.57
N THR A 57 -1.20 -16.33 0.26
CA THR A 57 -2.26 -16.95 1.09
C THR A 57 -3.41 -16.10 1.67
N ASN A 58 -4.63 -16.46 1.26
CA ASN A 58 -5.65 -16.98 2.19
C ASN A 58 -5.54 -16.49 3.66
N THR A 59 -5.94 -15.25 3.94
CA THR A 59 -6.32 -14.83 5.29
C THR A 59 -7.64 -14.08 5.21
N THR A 60 -8.70 -14.86 5.12
CA THR A 60 -9.87 -14.61 5.96
C THR A 60 -9.37 -14.47 7.40
N ASN A 61 -9.21 -13.24 7.90
CA ASN A 61 -9.37 -12.88 9.32
C ASN A 61 -9.08 -11.39 9.55
N HIS A 62 -9.99 -10.54 9.11
CA HIS A 62 -10.36 -9.41 9.95
C HIS A 62 -11.24 -9.95 11.10
N THR A 63 -10.61 -10.59 12.09
CA THR A 63 -11.25 -10.82 13.39
C THR A 63 -11.21 -9.51 14.16
N ASN A 64 -12.38 -8.94 14.48
CA ASN A 64 -12.75 -8.52 15.85
C ASN A 64 -14.11 -7.79 15.86
N ALA A 65 -15.20 -8.57 15.82
CA ALA A 65 -16.46 -8.25 16.52
C ALA A 65 -17.41 -9.47 16.50
N SER A 66 -16.92 -10.67 16.81
CA SER A 66 -17.81 -11.70 17.36
C SER A 66 -17.95 -11.41 18.85
N THR A 67 -18.81 -10.44 19.17
CA THR A 67 -19.21 -10.18 20.54
C THR A 67 -19.75 -11.49 21.10
N ALA A 68 -19.03 -11.99 22.09
CA ALA A 68 -19.18 -13.26 22.75
C ALA A 68 -20.64 -13.71 22.87
N ASN A 69 -20.98 -14.79 22.16
CA ASN A 69 -22.12 -15.61 22.48
C ASN A 69 -21.77 -16.45 23.73
N HIS A 70 -21.64 -15.79 24.87
CA HIS A 70 -21.45 -16.47 26.16
C HIS A 70 -22.84 -16.79 26.72
N THR A 71 -23.55 -17.71 26.06
CA THR A 71 -24.75 -18.33 26.63
C THR A 71 -24.28 -19.37 27.64
N ASN A 72 -23.94 -18.94 28.85
CA ASN A 72 -23.76 -19.84 29.98
C ASN A 72 -25.13 -20.40 30.37
N ARG A 73 -25.47 -21.48 29.70
CA ARG A 73 -26.54 -22.42 30.04
C ARG A 73 -26.22 -23.04 31.41
N PHE A 74 -26.74 -22.45 32.48
CA PHE A 74 -26.84 -23.12 33.78
C PHE A 74 -28.02 -24.08 33.73
N ASP A 75 -27.77 -25.32 33.27
CA ASP A 75 -28.65 -26.45 33.53
C ASP A 75 -28.75 -26.67 35.04
N ALA A 76 -29.98 -26.85 35.50
CA ALA A 76 -30.34 -27.25 36.84
C ALA A 76 -29.78 -28.65 37.16
N ASN A 77 -29.07 -28.77 38.29
CA ASN A 77 -28.99 -30.02 39.05
C ASN A 77 -28.69 -29.71 40.53
N SER A 78 -29.76 -29.54 41.32
CA SER A 78 -30.00 -30.12 42.66
C SER A 78 -31.16 -29.41 43.35
#